data_AF-A0A5N7MJA5-F1
#
_entry.id   AF-A0A5N7MJA5-F1
#
_cell.length_a   1.000
_cell.length_b   1.000
_cell.length_c   1.000
_cell.angle_alpha   90.00
_cell.angle_beta   90.00
_cell.angle_gamma   90.00
#
_symmetry.space_group_name_H-M   'P 1'
#
loop_
_entity.id
_entity.type
_entity.pdbx_description
1 polymer ?
#
loop_
_entity_poly.entity_id
_entity_poly.type
_entity_poly.pdbx_seq_one_letter_code
_entity_poly.pdbx_strand_id
1 'polypeptide(L)' 'MASLGPEQIEAEARAILSRRIERLGWFPGLSEEERRERIAQGVELYWPTMVQEAAHSLLDGLKEGRSHE' A
#
# COMPACT_ATOMS: atom_id res chain seq x y z
N MET A 1 -6.59 16.84 16.36
CA MET A 1 -5.58 16.69 15.31
C MET A 1 -5.53 15.22 14.93
N ALA A 2 -5.99 14.84 13.74
CA ALA A 2 -5.87 13.46 13.29
C ALA A 2 -4.38 13.15 13.13
N SER A 3 -3.82 12.44 14.10
CA SER A 3 -2.44 11.95 14.01
C SER A 3 -2.51 10.68 13.18
N LEU A 4 -1.71 10.60 12.12
CA LEU A 4 -1.58 9.36 11.35
C LEU A 4 -1.03 8.29 12.29
N GLY A 5 -1.88 7.32 12.62
CA GLY A 5 -1.50 6.19 13.45
C GLY A 5 -0.56 5.26 12.67
N PRO A 6 0.33 4.53 13.34
CA PRO A 6 1.18 3.53 12.70
C PRO A 6 0.37 2.49 11.91
N GLU A 7 -0.83 2.14 12.39
CA GLU A 7 -1.76 1.22 11.71
C GLU A 7 -2.29 1.78 10.37
N GLN A 8 -2.51 3.09 10.27
CA GLN A 8 -2.95 3.72 9.01
C GLN A 8 -1.83 3.72 7.98
N ILE A 9 -0.60 4.04 8.42
CA ILE A 9 0.59 4.02 7.57
C ILE A 9 0.85 2.58 7.09
N GLU A 10 0.71 1.59 7.97
CA GLU A 10 0.85 0.19 7.60
C GLU A 10 -0.21 -0.24 6.58
N ALA A 11 -1.49 0.07 6.80
CA ALA A 11 -2.57 -0.25 5.88
C ALA A 11 -2.33 0.38 4.49
N GLU A 12 -1.93 1.64 4.44
CA GLU A 12 -1.63 2.33 3.18
C GLU A 12 -0.37 1.76 2.51
N ALA A 13 0.67 1.42 3.27
CA ALA A 13 1.89 0.80 2.76
C ALA A 13 1.60 -0.56 2.11
N ARG A 14 0.77 -1.40 2.76
CA ARG A 14 0.29 -2.67 2.21
C ARG A 14 -0.52 -2.45 0.93
N ALA A 15 -1.41 -1.45 0.91
CA ALA A 15 -2.23 -1.13 -0.25
C ALA A 15 -1.42 -0.62 -1.44
N ILE A 16 -0.41 0.23 -1.21
CA ILE A 16 0.52 0.70 -2.24
C ILE A 16 1.29 -0.47 -2.83
N LEU A 17 1.86 -1.32 -1.97
CA LEU A 17 2.66 -2.46 -2.42
C LEU A 17 1.83 -3.46 -3.22
N SER A 18 0.63 -3.81 -2.74
CA SER A 18 -0.28 -4.71 -3.44
C SER A 18 -0.60 -4.20 -4.85
N ARG A 19 -1.04 -2.93 -4.97
CA ARG A 19 -1.32 -2.28 -6.26
C ARG A 19 -0.10 -2.27 -7.19
N ARG A 20 1.10 -2.07 -6.64
CA ARG A 20 2.35 -2.07 -7.42
C ARG A 20 2.69 -3.46 -7.95
N ILE A 21 2.62 -4.50 -7.12
CA ILE A 21 2.87 -5.88 -7.53
C ILE A 21 1.85 -6.31 -8.61
N GLU A 22 0.59 -5.96 -8.43
CA GLU A 22 -0.46 -6.25 -9.41
C GLU A 22 -0.22 -5.56 -10.75
N ARG A 23 0.08 -4.25 -10.73
CA ARG A 23 0.34 -3.45 -11.94
C ARG A 23 1.58 -3.94 -12.72
N LEU A 24 2.61 -4.38 -12.02
CA LEU A 24 3.84 -4.88 -12.64
C LEU A 24 3.68 -6.27 -13.25
N GLY A 25 2.54 -6.94 -13.05
CA GLY A 25 2.31 -8.27 -13.60
C GLY A 25 3.26 -9.32 -13.03
N TRP A 26 3.67 -9.18 -11.76
CA TRP A 26 4.50 -10.18 -11.10
C TRP A 26 3.81 -11.55 -11.10
N PHE A 27 4.65 -12.59 -11.14
CA PHE A 27 4.26 -13.99 -11.22
C PHE A 27 3.51 -14.38 -12.51
N PRO A 28 4.10 -14.13 -13.69
CA PRO A 28 3.53 -14.61 -14.94
C PRO A 28 3.46 -16.14 -14.93
N GLY A 29 2.32 -16.69 -15.35
CA GLY A 29 2.13 -18.14 -15.49
C GLY A 29 1.71 -18.90 -14.24
N LEU A 30 1.61 -18.25 -13.07
CA LEU A 30 0.92 -18.84 -11.91
C LEU A 30 -0.59 -18.83 -12.10
N SER A 31 -1.28 -19.78 -11.49
CA SER A 31 -2.74 -19.69 -11.34
C SER A 31 -3.11 -18.44 -10.54
N GLU A 32 -4.35 -17.99 -10.68
CA GLU A 32 -4.82 -16.81 -9.96
C GLU A 32 -4.70 -16.98 -8.43
N GLU A 33 -4.93 -18.19 -7.94
CA GLU A 33 -4.88 -18.53 -6.51
C GLU A 33 -3.44 -18.51 -5.97
N GLU A 34 -2.52 -19.19 -6.64
CA GLU A 34 -1.08 -19.13 -6.30
C GLU A 34 -0.53 -17.71 -6.41
N ARG A 35 -0.99 -16.96 -7.42
CA ARG A 35 -0.61 -15.55 -7.59
C ARG A 35 -1.08 -14.72 -6.40
N ARG A 36 -2.32 -14.88 -5.94
CA ARG A 36 -2.84 -14.16 -4.77
C ARG A 36 -2.04 -14.49 -3.51
N GLU A 37 -1.71 -15.75 -3.28
CA GLU A 37 -0.89 -16.16 -2.13
C GLU A 37 0.50 -15.54 -2.17
N ARG A 38 1.16 -15.54 -3.34
CA ARG A 38 2.49 -14.93 -3.51
C ARG A 38 2.47 -13.42 -3.37
N ILE A 39 1.42 -12.76 -3.84
CA ILE A 39 1.22 -11.33 -3.62
C ILE A 39 1.05 -11.06 -2.13
N ALA A 40 0.19 -11.81 -1.42
CA ALA A 40 -0.04 -11.63 0.01
C ALA A 40 1.26 -11.80 0.82
N GLN A 41 2.04 -12.84 0.55
CA GLN A 41 3.34 -13.06 1.19
C GLN A 41 4.33 -11.93 0.88
N GLY A 42 4.39 -11.48 -0.38
CA GLY A 42 5.24 -10.36 -0.78
C GLY A 42 4.84 -9.06 -0.08
N VAL A 43 3.54 -8.80 0.06
CA VAL A 43 3.02 -7.64 0.78
C VAL A 43 3.43 -7.69 2.25
N GLU A 44 3.20 -8.81 2.94
CA GLU A 44 3.57 -8.96 4.37
C GLU A 44 5.08 -8.77 4.61
N LEU A 45 5.93 -9.25 3.70
CA LEU A 45 7.38 -9.15 3.86
C LEU A 45 7.95 -7.77 3.52
N TYR A 46 7.40 -7.10 2.50
CA TYR A 46 8.01 -5.91 1.92
C TYR A 46 7.24 -4.62 2.14
N TRP A 47 6.06 -4.63 2.77
CA TRP A 47 5.32 -3.40 3.07
C TRP A 47 6.14 -2.35 3.85
N PRO A 48 7.10 -2.69 4.75
CA PRO A 48 7.88 -1.67 5.46
C PRO A 48 8.68 -0.76 4.53
N THR A 49 9.01 -1.22 3.32
CA THR A 49 9.70 -0.41 2.31
C THR A 49 8.82 0.73 1.76
N MET A 50 7.49 0.61 1.87
CA MET A 50 6.53 1.59 1.40
C MET A 50 6.10 2.60 2.49
N VAL A 51 6.62 2.49 3.72
CA VAL A 51 6.20 3.34 4.86
C VAL A 51 6.33 4.84 4.58
N GLN A 52 7.41 5.27 3.94
CA GLN A 52 7.59 6.68 3.60
C GLN A 52 6.58 7.15 2.53
N GLU A 53 6.36 6.33 1.51
CA GLU A 53 5.40 6.61 0.43
C GLU A 53 3.96 6.65 1.00
N ALA A 54 3.64 5.73 1.90
CA ALA A 54 2.36 5.67 2.60
C ALA A 54 2.12 6.91 3.49
N ALA A 55 3.12 7.31 4.27
CA ALA A 55 3.03 8.51 5.09
C ALA A 55 2.80 9.77 4.23
N HIS A 56 3.50 9.89 3.10
CA HIS A 56 3.29 11.00 2.16
C HIS A 56 1.88 10.98 1.53
N SER A 57 1.45 9.81 1.03
CA SER A 57 0.11 9.62 0.45
C SER A 57 -1.00 10.07 1.41
N LEU A 58 -0.90 9.63 2.68
CA LEU A 58 -1.86 9.99 3.72
C LEU A 58 -1.82 11.48 4.07
N LEU A 59 -0.62 12.07 4.17
CA LEU A 59 -0.46 13.49 4.45
C LEU A 59 -0.99 14.39 3.33
N ASP A 60 -0.82 13.98 2.06
CA ASP A 60 -1.31 14.73 0.91
C ASP A 60 -2.83 14.63 0.79
N GLY A 61 -3.43 13.46 1.02
CA GLY A 61 -4.89 13.32 1.11
C GLY A 61 -5.52 14.19 2.20
N LEU A 62 -4.84 14.39 3.34
CA LEU A 62 -5.26 15.29 4.41
C LEU A 62 -5.14 16.79 4.05
N LYS A 63 -4.29 17.15 3.07
CA LYS A 63 -4.19 18.53 2.56
C LYS A 63 -5.28 18.82 1.51
N GLU A 64 -5.57 17.86 0.65
CA GLU A 64 -6.63 17.99 -0.36
C GLU A 64 -8.02 18.09 0.26
N GLY A 65 -8.31 17.31 1.31
CA GLY A 65 -9.56 17.41 2.05
C GLY A 65 -9.80 18.76 2.76
N ARG A 66 -8.75 19.58 2.95
CA ARG A 66 -8.83 20.93 3.53
C ARG A 66 -8.92 22.05 2.49
N SER A 67 -8.84 21.73 1.19
CA SER A 67 -8.91 22.73 0.11
C SER A 67 -10.31 22.84 -0.50
N HIS A 68 -11.33 22.27 0.15
CA HIS A 68 -12.73 22.27 -0.26
C HIS A 68 -13.64 22.83 0.86
N GLU A 69 -13.18 23.87 1.56
CA GLU A 69 -14.00 24.69 2.48
C GLU A 69 -13.94 26.17 2.07
#